data_AF-A0A8T3WHA1-F1
#
_entry.id   AF-A0A8T3WHA1-F1
#
_cell.length_a   1.000
_cell.length_b   1.000
_cell.length_c   1.000
_cell.angle_alpha   90.00
_cell.angle_beta   90.00
_cell.angle_gamma   90.00
#
_symmetry.space_group_name_H-M   'P 1'
#
loop_
_entity.id
_entity.type
_entity.pdbx_description
1 polymer ?
#
loop_
_entity_poly.entity_id
_entity_poly.type
_entity_poly.pdbx_seq_one_letter_code
_entity_poly.pdbx_strand_id
1 'polypeptide(L)'
;MEKRGATMQFWLVSLIILVISAAIIFIFLAKLNIIGGIDKEACETSVRLRSTLKILPGFLGEAIPIGQKYIKLKCKTEKTCLYNDKKECNNLVGDIEYIKVEDKDAINRVMADKMAECWAMMGEGKLDVFAKEITETTGKCVVCTRIDFEDALRNEIISVDGFVSYMRTHKVKGSELSYWQFITNNLADNVYTPK
;
A
#
# COMPACT_ATOMS: atom_id res chain seq x y z
N MET A 1 -38.14 -45.60 -37.91
CA MET A 1 -38.38 -44.15 -37.81
C MET A 1 -37.34 -43.56 -36.85
N GLU A 2 -36.27 -42.99 -37.40
CA GLU A 2 -35.15 -42.45 -36.63
C GLU A 2 -35.51 -41.11 -35.97
N LYS A 3 -35.39 -41.03 -34.64
CA LYS A 3 -35.56 -39.79 -33.87
C LYS A 3 -34.30 -38.90 -33.98
N ARG A 4 -34.04 -38.36 -35.17
CA ARG A 4 -32.91 -37.42 -35.41
C ARG A 4 -33.18 -35.97 -34.95
N GLY A 5 -34.38 -35.67 -34.46
CA GLY A 5 -34.75 -34.33 -33.98
C GLY A 5 -34.32 -33.99 -32.55
N ALA A 6 -34.03 -34.99 -31.71
CA ALA A 6 -33.76 -34.75 -30.28
C ALA A 6 -32.34 -34.23 -30.03
N THR A 7 -31.35 -34.62 -30.83
CA THR A 7 -29.94 -34.24 -30.63
C THR A 7 -29.65 -32.79 -30.99
N MET A 8 -30.41 -32.20 -31.94
CA MET A 8 -30.22 -30.81 -32.36
C MET A 8 -30.70 -29.80 -31.29
N GLN A 9 -31.71 -30.15 -30.49
CA GLN A 9 -32.19 -29.30 -29.39
C GLN A 9 -31.20 -29.23 -28.23
N PHE A 10 -30.58 -30.34 -27.83
CA PHE A 10 -29.62 -30.34 -26.72
C PHE A 10 -28.37 -29.49 -27.02
N TRP A 11 -27.91 -29.50 -28.27
CA TRP A 11 -26.74 -28.74 -28.68
C TRP A 11 -26.97 -27.23 -28.60
N LEU A 12 -28.17 -26.78 -28.98
CA LEU A 12 -28.56 -25.37 -28.93
C LEU A 12 -28.68 -24.86 -27.48
N VAL A 13 -29.27 -25.65 -26.59
CA VAL A 13 -29.37 -25.30 -25.16
C VAL A 13 -27.99 -25.25 -24.50
N SER A 14 -27.10 -26.20 -24.80
CA SER A 14 -25.73 -26.22 -24.27
C SER A 14 -24.92 -24.99 -24.70
N LEU A 15 -25.05 -24.57 -25.97
CA LEU A 15 -24.39 -23.37 -26.49
C LEU A 15 -24.85 -22.10 -25.74
N ILE A 16 -26.16 -21.96 -25.50
CA ILE A 16 -26.72 -20.80 -24.78
C ILE A 16 -26.17 -20.73 -23.35
N ILE A 17 -26.13 -21.84 -22.63
CA ILE A 17 -25.60 -21.88 -21.26
C ILE A 17 -24.11 -21.51 -21.24
N LEU A 18 -23.33 -21.98 -22.21
CA LEU A 18 -21.91 -21.66 -22.33
C LEU A 18 -21.67 -20.17 -22.61
N VAL A 19 -22.48 -19.57 -23.49
CA VAL A 19 -22.38 -18.13 -23.79
C VAL A 19 -22.77 -17.29 -22.57
N ILE A 20 -23.82 -17.68 -21.85
CA ILE A 20 -24.25 -16.98 -20.63
C ILE A 20 -23.18 -17.08 -19.53
N SER A 21 -22.59 -18.25 -19.31
CA SER A 21 -21.54 -18.41 -18.30
C SER A 21 -20.27 -17.63 -18.65
N ALA A 22 -19.86 -17.65 -19.93
CA ALA A 22 -18.75 -16.85 -20.43
C ALA A 22 -19.00 -15.35 -20.27
N ALA A 23 -20.24 -14.88 -20.55
CA ALA A 23 -20.62 -13.48 -20.37
C ALA A 23 -20.57 -13.05 -18.90
N ILE A 24 -21.05 -13.88 -17.97
CA ILE A 24 -20.98 -13.59 -16.52
C ILE A 24 -19.53 -13.48 -16.06
N ILE A 25 -18.66 -14.41 -16.49
CA ILE A 25 -17.22 -14.37 -16.17
C ILE A 25 -16.59 -13.09 -16.73
N PHE A 26 -16.90 -12.73 -17.99
CA PHE A 26 -16.37 -11.53 -18.61
C PHE A 26 -16.80 -10.25 -17.90
N ILE A 27 -18.07 -10.15 -17.48
CA ILE A 27 -18.58 -9.03 -16.68
C ILE A 27 -17.85 -8.95 -15.33
N PHE A 28 -17.60 -10.09 -14.68
CA PHE A 28 -16.88 -10.12 -13.42
C PHE A 28 -15.42 -9.67 -13.58
N LEU A 29 -14.72 -10.16 -14.61
CA LEU A 29 -13.35 -9.75 -14.94
C LEU A 29 -13.25 -8.26 -15.30
N ALA A 30 -14.21 -7.74 -16.05
CA ALA A 30 -14.27 -6.32 -16.40
C ALA A 30 -14.47 -5.44 -15.16
N LYS A 31 -15.27 -5.89 -14.18
CA LYS A 31 -15.46 -5.17 -12.91
C LYS A 31 -14.25 -5.22 -11.99
N LEU A 32 -13.44 -6.29 -12.03
CA LEU A 32 -12.24 -6.41 -11.20
C LEU A 32 -11.11 -5.45 -11.61
N ASN A 33 -11.06 -5.03 -12.88
CA ASN A 33 -9.95 -4.22 -13.40
C ASN A 33 -10.07 -2.70 -13.13
N ILE A 34 -11.08 -2.26 -12.36
CA ILE A 34 -11.44 -0.83 -12.19
C ILE A 34 -11.02 -0.26 -10.82
N ILE A 35 -10.38 -1.04 -9.95
CA ILE A 35 -10.09 -0.59 -8.58
C ILE A 35 -8.65 -0.08 -8.50
N GLY A 36 -8.47 1.24 -8.43
CA GLY A 36 -7.16 1.90 -8.21
C GLY A 36 -6.44 1.54 -6.89
N GLY A 37 -6.97 0.59 -6.11
CA GLY A 37 -6.33 -0.03 -4.95
C GLY A 37 -5.37 -1.18 -5.29
N ILE A 38 -5.30 -1.61 -6.56
CA ILE A 38 -4.47 -2.74 -7.01
C ILE A 38 -3.00 -2.57 -6.61
N ASP A 39 -2.45 -1.35 -6.65
CA ASP A 39 -1.03 -1.11 -6.34
C ASP A 39 -0.71 -1.29 -4.84
N LYS A 40 -1.61 -0.86 -3.94
CA LYS A 40 -1.44 -1.04 -2.48
C LYS A 40 -1.55 -2.52 -2.09
N GLU A 41 -2.59 -3.19 -2.59
CA GLU A 41 -2.82 -4.62 -2.33
C GLU A 41 -1.70 -5.49 -2.91
N ALA A 42 -1.18 -5.14 -4.11
CA ALA A 42 -0.05 -5.82 -4.72
C ALA A 42 1.24 -5.62 -3.92
N CYS A 43 1.49 -4.41 -3.40
CA CYS A 43 2.63 -4.15 -2.51
C CYS A 43 2.51 -5.00 -1.23
N GLU A 44 1.39 -4.92 -0.52
CA GLU A 44 1.16 -5.67 0.72
C GLU A 44 1.30 -7.19 0.50
N THR A 45 0.71 -7.71 -0.57
CA THR A 45 0.83 -9.12 -0.94
C THR A 45 2.27 -9.49 -1.26
N SER A 46 3.00 -8.63 -1.98
CA SER A 46 4.42 -8.87 -2.29
C SER A 46 5.29 -8.85 -1.03
N VAL A 47 5.01 -7.97 -0.07
CA VAL A 47 5.66 -7.90 1.24
C VAL A 47 5.43 -9.19 2.02
N ARG A 48 4.17 -9.61 2.13
CA ARG A 48 3.79 -10.86 2.82
C ARG A 48 4.47 -12.06 2.19
N LEU A 49 4.34 -12.27 0.88
CA LEU A 49 4.97 -13.39 0.16
C LEU A 49 6.49 -13.40 0.31
N ARG A 50 7.13 -12.23 0.22
CA ARG A 50 8.57 -12.09 0.38
C ARG A 50 9.03 -12.43 1.79
N SER A 51 8.22 -12.10 2.81
CA SER A 51 8.51 -12.40 4.21
C SER A 51 8.24 -13.85 4.62
N THR A 52 7.25 -14.53 4.01
CA THR A 52 6.86 -15.91 4.36
C THR A 52 7.73 -16.96 3.68
N LEU A 53 8.19 -16.70 2.46
CA LEU A 53 9.03 -17.62 1.68
C LEU A 53 10.51 -17.60 2.10
N LYS A 54 10.76 -17.53 3.40
CA LYS A 54 12.09 -17.59 4.01
C LYS A 54 12.61 -19.00 4.21
N ILE A 55 11.71 -19.99 4.23
CA ILE A 55 12.02 -21.34 4.66
C ILE A 55 11.32 -22.31 3.72
N LEU A 56 11.90 -22.52 2.54
CA LEU A 56 11.80 -23.87 1.96
C LEU A 56 12.93 -24.66 2.61
N PRO A 57 12.64 -25.79 3.29
CA PRO A 57 13.70 -26.66 3.77
C PRO A 57 14.51 -27.08 2.54
N GLY A 58 15.74 -26.57 2.43
CA GLY A 58 16.67 -27.10 1.45
C GLY A 58 16.86 -28.59 1.71
N PHE A 59 17.16 -29.35 0.67
CA PHE A 59 17.45 -30.79 0.75
C PHE A 59 18.55 -31.13 1.79
N LEU A 60 19.33 -30.13 2.24
CA LEU A 60 20.42 -30.24 3.21
C LEU A 60 20.19 -29.46 4.52
N GLY A 61 18.98 -28.95 4.81
CA GLY A 61 18.66 -28.30 6.09
C GLY A 61 19.13 -26.85 6.25
N GLU A 62 19.76 -26.24 5.24
CA GLU A 62 20.09 -24.82 5.25
C GLU A 62 18.86 -23.96 4.86
N ALA A 63 18.58 -22.93 5.66
CA ALA A 63 17.53 -21.96 5.38
C ALA A 63 18.00 -20.99 4.28
N ILE A 64 17.57 -21.22 3.04
CA ILE A 64 17.87 -20.33 1.91
C ILE A 64 16.78 -19.23 1.88
N PRO A 65 17.13 -17.93 1.98
CA PRO A 65 16.17 -16.83 1.91
C PRO A 65 15.71 -16.56 0.47
N ILE A 66 14.94 -17.51 -0.09
CA ILE A 66 14.49 -17.49 -1.49
C ILE A 66 13.54 -16.31 -1.72
N GLY A 67 12.59 -16.07 -0.81
CA GLY A 67 11.63 -14.96 -0.94
C GLY A 67 12.32 -13.61 -1.11
N GLN A 68 13.33 -13.33 -0.28
CA GLN A 68 14.04 -12.06 -0.29
C GLN A 68 14.98 -11.89 -1.51
N LYS A 69 15.42 -12.98 -2.14
CA LYS A 69 16.28 -12.92 -3.32
C LYS A 69 15.49 -12.88 -4.64
N TYR A 70 14.38 -13.61 -4.74
CA TYR A 70 13.68 -13.83 -6.00
C TYR A 70 12.37 -13.05 -6.15
N ILE A 71 11.73 -12.64 -5.05
CA ILE A 71 10.44 -11.92 -5.11
C ILE A 71 10.69 -10.43 -5.01
N LYS A 72 10.67 -9.72 -6.13
CA LYS A 72 10.81 -8.25 -6.14
C LYS A 72 9.58 -7.60 -5.49
N LEU A 73 9.81 -6.60 -4.63
CA LEU A 73 8.74 -5.77 -4.08
C LEU A 73 8.00 -5.05 -5.22
N LYS A 74 6.67 -5.09 -5.17
CA LYS A 74 5.80 -4.44 -6.16
C LYS A 74 5.24 -3.10 -5.66
N CYS A 75 5.92 -2.50 -4.69
CA CYS A 75 5.52 -1.24 -4.09
C CYS A 75 5.83 -0.08 -5.03
N LYS A 76 4.77 0.56 -5.54
CA LYS A 76 4.85 1.79 -6.32
C LYS A 76 4.84 2.97 -5.36
N THR A 77 5.78 3.89 -5.52
CA THR A 77 5.80 5.14 -4.73
C THR A 77 4.63 6.02 -5.15
N GLU A 78 3.73 6.30 -4.22
CA GLU A 78 2.64 7.25 -4.40
C GLU A 78 3.18 8.68 -4.50
N LYS A 79 2.46 9.53 -5.21
CA LYS A 79 2.80 10.94 -5.38
C LYS A 79 1.61 11.74 -4.88
N THR A 80 1.84 12.54 -3.85
CA THR A 80 0.79 13.31 -3.21
C THR A 80 1.13 14.79 -3.31
N CYS A 81 0.20 15.58 -3.82
CA CYS A 81 0.31 17.03 -3.90
C CYS A 81 -0.61 17.66 -2.85
N LEU A 82 -0.03 18.41 -1.91
CA LEU A 82 -0.78 19.19 -0.93
C LEU A 82 -0.99 20.61 -1.47
N TYR A 83 -2.23 21.05 -1.52
CA TYR A 83 -2.60 22.34 -2.10
C TYR A 83 -3.63 23.08 -1.23
N ASN A 84 -3.62 24.40 -1.25
CA ASN A 84 -4.62 25.23 -0.59
C ASN A 84 -5.57 25.86 -1.61
N ASP A 85 -5.04 26.34 -2.73
CA ASP A 85 -5.78 27.08 -3.75
C ASP A 85 -5.73 26.37 -5.10
N LYS A 86 -4.54 26.18 -5.67
CA LYS A 86 -4.34 25.61 -7.01
C LYS A 86 -3.68 24.25 -6.95
N LYS A 87 -4.14 23.33 -7.80
CA LYS A 87 -3.60 21.97 -7.92
C LYS A 87 -2.28 21.93 -8.71
N GLU A 88 -1.29 22.71 -8.28
CA GLU A 88 -0.03 22.91 -8.99
C GLU A 88 1.14 22.36 -8.16
N CYS A 89 1.59 21.14 -8.47
CA CYS A 89 2.83 20.56 -7.91
C CYS A 89 3.79 20.21 -9.05
N ASN A 90 4.76 21.10 -9.30
CA ASN A 90 5.63 21.03 -10.46
C ASN A 90 6.71 19.93 -10.38
N ASN A 91 7.01 19.40 -9.18
CA ASN A 91 8.09 18.42 -9.00
C ASN A 91 7.62 16.96 -9.11
N LEU A 92 6.31 16.74 -9.30
CA LEU A 92 5.73 15.41 -9.43
C LEU A 92 5.27 15.18 -10.88
N VAL A 93 5.54 13.97 -11.40
CA VAL A 93 5.15 13.56 -12.76
C VAL A 93 4.36 12.27 -12.69
N GLY A 94 3.23 12.14 -13.40
CA GLY A 94 2.42 10.91 -13.47
C GLY A 94 1.15 10.97 -12.62
N ASP A 95 0.73 9.83 -12.08
CA ASP A 95 -0.48 9.74 -11.23
C ASP A 95 -0.24 10.47 -9.90
N ILE A 96 -0.88 11.64 -9.72
CA ILE A 96 -0.74 12.50 -8.53
C ILE A 96 -2.08 12.52 -7.79
N GLU A 97 -2.03 12.22 -6.51
CA GLU A 97 -3.15 12.40 -5.59
C GLU A 97 -3.13 13.83 -5.04
N TYR A 98 -4.19 14.60 -5.29
CA TYR A 98 -4.31 15.98 -4.82
C TYR A 98 -5.13 16.03 -3.54
N ILE A 99 -4.52 16.50 -2.45
CA ILE A 99 -5.18 16.65 -1.15
C ILE A 99 -5.21 18.12 -0.77
N LYS A 100 -6.42 18.64 -0.55
CA LYS A 100 -6.59 20.01 -0.09
C LYS A 100 -6.25 20.10 1.39
N VAL A 101 -5.43 21.07 1.77
CA VAL A 101 -5.04 21.34 3.15
C VAL A 101 -5.31 22.80 3.49
N GLU A 102 -5.84 23.04 4.69
CA GLU A 102 -6.24 24.37 5.14
C GLU A 102 -5.26 24.96 6.17
N ASP A 103 -4.57 24.09 6.91
CA ASP A 103 -3.66 24.47 7.98
C ASP A 103 -2.49 23.47 8.13
N LYS A 104 -1.56 23.79 9.03
CA LYS A 104 -0.39 22.97 9.33
C LYS A 104 -0.75 21.61 9.95
N ASP A 105 -1.83 21.54 10.73
CA ASP A 105 -2.27 20.29 11.35
C ASP A 105 -2.84 19.32 10.31
N ALA A 106 -3.52 19.82 9.28
CA ALA A 106 -3.97 19.03 8.14
C ALA A 106 -2.79 18.43 7.37
N ILE A 107 -1.69 19.17 7.22
CA ILE A 107 -0.46 18.67 6.59
C ILE A 107 0.19 17.59 7.45
N ASN A 108 0.35 17.85 8.74
CA ASN A 108 0.88 16.88 9.69
C ASN A 108 0.03 15.60 9.71
N ARG A 109 -1.30 15.73 9.66
CA ARG A 109 -2.24 14.60 9.56
C ARG A 109 -1.98 13.77 8.31
N VAL A 110 -1.94 14.40 7.14
CA VAL A 110 -1.75 13.68 5.86
C VAL A 110 -0.40 12.97 5.84
N MET A 111 0.66 13.62 6.31
CA MET A 111 1.98 13.01 6.43
C MET A 111 1.97 11.81 7.38
N ALA A 112 1.33 11.95 8.56
CA ALA A 112 1.24 10.90 9.56
C ALA A 112 0.41 9.71 9.06
N ASP A 113 -0.71 9.96 8.39
CA ASP A 113 -1.55 8.95 7.74
C ASP A 113 -0.76 8.16 6.70
N LYS A 114 -0.08 8.84 5.78
CA LYS A 114 0.73 8.16 4.76
C LYS A 114 1.87 7.33 5.36
N MET A 115 2.49 7.80 6.44
CA MET A 115 3.50 7.03 7.17
C MET A 115 2.91 5.80 7.86
N ALA A 116 1.77 5.93 8.54
CA ALA A 116 1.10 4.81 9.19
C ALA A 116 0.61 3.78 8.18
N GLU A 117 0.01 4.21 7.06
CA GLU A 117 -0.38 3.32 5.97
C GLU A 117 0.81 2.55 5.40
N CYS A 118 1.93 3.23 5.15
CA CYS A 118 3.18 2.59 4.70
C CYS A 118 3.68 1.56 5.71
N TRP A 119 3.69 1.91 7.00
CA TRP A 119 4.12 1.01 8.08
C TRP A 119 3.25 -0.24 8.18
N ALA A 120 1.92 -0.07 8.11
CA ALA A 120 0.96 -1.17 8.11
C ALA A 120 1.17 -2.09 6.89
N MET A 121 1.34 -1.51 5.71
CA MET A 121 1.59 -2.24 4.46
C MET A 121 2.89 -3.04 4.49
N MET A 122 3.90 -2.54 5.20
CA MET A 122 5.18 -3.21 5.42
C MET A 122 5.13 -4.26 6.53
N GLY A 123 3.96 -4.49 7.14
CA GLY A 123 3.74 -5.52 8.16
C GLY A 123 4.14 -5.11 9.56
N GLU A 124 4.15 -3.80 9.87
CA GLU A 124 4.28 -3.26 11.23
C GLU A 124 5.53 -3.74 11.99
N GLY A 125 6.61 -4.03 11.27
CA GLY A 125 7.85 -4.57 11.84
C GLY A 125 7.80 -6.06 12.22
N LYS A 126 6.65 -6.73 12.03
CA LYS A 126 6.48 -8.17 12.26
C LYS A 126 7.02 -9.00 11.09
N LEU A 127 7.09 -8.39 9.90
CA LEU A 127 7.58 -9.03 8.68
C LEU A 127 9.00 -8.54 8.39
N ASP A 128 9.93 -9.49 8.23
CA ASP A 128 11.28 -9.15 7.80
C ASP A 128 11.40 -9.32 6.28
N VAL A 129 11.33 -8.18 5.59
CA VAL A 129 11.18 -8.07 4.14
C VAL A 129 12.55 -7.96 3.44
N PHE A 130 13.60 -7.61 4.17
CA PHE A 130 14.91 -7.35 3.60
C PHE A 130 15.85 -8.54 3.81
N ALA A 131 16.58 -8.91 2.76
CA ALA A 131 17.63 -9.91 2.91
C ALA A 131 18.67 -9.40 3.92
N LYS A 132 18.91 -10.21 4.96
CA LYS A 132 20.02 -10.00 5.88
C LYS A 132 21.29 -10.46 5.17
N GLU A 133 21.95 -9.55 4.46
CA GLU A 133 23.30 -9.81 4.00
C GLU A 133 24.25 -9.69 5.20
N ILE A 134 25.09 -10.71 5.40
CA ILE A 134 25.99 -10.83 6.56
C ILE A 134 26.95 -9.63 6.68
N THR A 135 27.12 -8.87 5.59
CA THR A 135 28.07 -7.77 5.45
C THR A 135 27.45 -6.37 5.37
N GLU A 136 26.13 -6.23 5.29
CA GLU A 136 25.49 -4.91 5.12
C GLU A 136 24.99 -4.36 6.46
N THR A 137 25.66 -3.32 6.95
CA THR A 137 25.24 -2.51 8.12
C THR A 137 24.33 -1.34 7.73
N THR A 138 24.03 -1.16 6.44
CA THR A 138 23.24 -0.05 5.93
C THR A 138 21.74 -0.35 6.01
N GLY A 139 21.00 0.55 6.65
CA GLY A 139 19.53 0.47 6.69
C GLY A 139 18.94 0.55 5.29
N LYS A 140 18.02 -0.37 4.97
CA LYS A 140 17.24 -0.35 3.72
C LYS A 140 15.89 0.31 4.00
N CYS A 141 15.52 1.31 3.20
CA CYS A 141 14.25 2.02 3.31
C CYS A 141 13.40 1.81 2.05
N VAL A 142 12.08 1.72 2.24
CA VAL A 142 11.10 1.74 1.14
C VAL A 142 10.42 3.11 1.13
N VAL A 143 10.40 3.75 -0.03
CA VAL A 143 9.74 5.05 -0.21
C VAL A 143 8.30 4.79 -0.65
N CYS A 144 7.36 4.78 0.29
CA CYS A 144 5.94 4.55 0.00
C CYS A 144 5.27 5.74 -0.67
N THR A 145 5.58 6.96 -0.23
CA THR A 145 5.01 8.19 -0.80
C THR A 145 6.07 9.27 -0.99
N ARG A 146 5.85 10.13 -1.98
CA ARG A 146 6.53 11.41 -2.15
C ARG A 146 5.47 12.50 -2.09
N ILE A 147 5.65 13.40 -1.14
CA ILE A 147 4.75 14.52 -0.92
C ILE A 147 5.42 15.78 -1.48
N ASP A 148 4.69 16.50 -2.32
CA ASP A 148 5.07 17.82 -2.81
C ASP A 148 4.00 18.84 -2.40
N PHE A 149 4.41 20.10 -2.34
CA PHE A 149 3.54 21.21 -1.92
C PHE A 149 3.33 22.16 -3.08
N GLU A 150 2.12 22.70 -3.19
CA GLU A 150 1.82 23.85 -4.05
C GLU A 150 2.79 25.00 -3.75
N ASP A 151 3.19 25.75 -4.78
CA ASP A 151 4.19 26.82 -4.64
C ASP A 151 3.76 27.89 -3.62
N ALA A 152 2.47 28.25 -3.57
CA ALA A 152 1.94 29.18 -2.57
C ALA A 152 2.09 28.62 -1.14
N LEU A 153 1.69 27.37 -0.94
CA LEU A 153 1.77 26.67 0.35
C LEU A 153 3.21 26.47 0.81
N ARG A 154 4.14 26.19 -0.12
CA ARG A 154 5.57 26.04 0.15
C ARG A 154 6.20 27.33 0.67
N ASN A 155 5.76 28.48 0.16
CA ASN A 155 6.25 29.78 0.61
C ASN A 155 5.72 30.16 2.00
N GLU A 156 4.52 29.67 2.36
CA GLU A 156 3.94 29.87 3.69
C GLU A 156 4.54 28.92 4.74
N ILE A 157 4.90 27.70 4.33
CA ILE A 157 5.41 26.63 5.20
C ILE A 157 6.91 26.47 4.97
N ILE A 158 7.66 27.32 5.68
CA ILE A 158 9.13 27.30 5.67
C ILE A 158 9.67 25.98 6.27
N SER A 159 8.93 25.38 7.21
CA SER A 159 9.26 24.10 7.84
C SER A 159 8.00 23.38 8.30
N VAL A 160 8.03 22.04 8.22
CA VAL A 160 7.01 21.17 8.81
C VAL A 160 7.33 20.97 10.29
N ASP A 161 7.22 22.07 11.05
CA ASP A 161 7.46 22.04 12.49
C ASP A 161 6.29 21.35 13.22
N GLY A 162 6.59 20.74 14.36
CA GLY A 162 5.56 20.11 15.19
C GLY A 162 5.09 18.74 14.72
N PHE A 163 5.57 18.21 13.59
CA PHE A 163 5.17 16.90 13.08
C PHE A 163 5.35 15.77 14.10
N VAL A 164 6.50 15.72 14.79
CA VAL A 164 6.75 14.72 15.85
C VAL A 164 5.79 14.89 17.02
N SER A 165 5.47 16.14 17.40
CA SER A 165 4.48 16.41 18.46
C SER A 165 3.10 15.93 18.04
N TYR A 166 2.70 16.23 16.80
CA TYR A 166 1.45 15.76 16.21
C TYR A 166 1.34 14.23 16.27
N MET A 167 2.38 13.51 15.83
CA MET A 167 2.40 12.05 15.85
C MET A 167 2.25 11.47 17.26
N ARG A 168 2.74 12.16 18.30
CA ARG A 168 2.66 11.71 19.69
C ARG A 168 1.28 11.94 20.31
N THR A 169 0.60 13.01 19.92
CA THR A 169 -0.67 13.45 20.53
C THR A 169 -1.91 12.95 19.79
N HIS A 170 -1.80 12.60 18.51
CA HIS A 170 -2.92 12.17 17.68
C HIS A 170 -2.94 10.66 17.46
N LYS A 171 -4.14 10.07 17.48
CA LYS A 171 -4.39 8.64 17.28
C LYS A 171 -4.51 8.28 15.80
N VAL A 172 -4.02 7.09 15.44
CA VAL A 172 -4.29 6.50 14.12
C VAL A 172 -5.78 6.20 14.03
N LYS A 173 -6.40 6.48 12.88
CA LYS A 173 -7.83 6.23 12.66
C LYS A 173 -8.18 4.75 12.93
N GLY A 174 -9.11 4.51 13.85
CA GLY A 174 -9.55 3.16 14.21
C GLY A 174 -8.61 2.41 15.18
N SER A 175 -7.60 3.09 15.73
CA SER A 175 -6.68 2.54 16.74
C SER A 175 -6.73 3.39 18.02
N GLU A 176 -6.40 2.77 19.15
CA GLU A 176 -6.19 3.49 20.41
C GLU A 176 -4.78 4.08 20.53
N LEU A 177 -3.88 3.71 19.63
CA LEU A 177 -2.47 4.14 19.62
C LEU A 177 -2.30 5.47 18.90
N SER A 178 -1.39 6.30 19.41
CA SER A 178 -0.90 7.45 18.65
C SER A 178 -0.10 7.01 17.41
N TYR A 179 0.04 7.88 16.41
CA TYR A 179 0.87 7.57 15.23
C TYR A 179 2.29 7.17 15.64
N TRP A 180 2.85 7.86 16.64
CA TRP A 180 4.18 7.56 17.17
C TRP A 180 4.24 6.16 17.78
N GLN A 181 3.28 5.81 18.65
CA GLN A 181 3.20 4.49 19.27
C GLN A 181 3.02 3.38 18.22
N PHE A 182 2.17 3.64 17.22
CA PHE A 182 1.89 2.70 16.14
C PHE A 182 3.14 2.40 15.29
N ILE A 183 3.90 3.43 14.92
CA ILE A 183 5.09 3.26 14.05
C ILE A 183 6.30 2.71 14.80
N THR A 184 6.46 3.08 16.07
CA THR A 184 7.62 2.64 16.87
C THR A 184 7.39 1.32 17.58
N ASN A 185 6.14 0.82 17.60
CA ASN A 185 5.70 -0.28 18.46
C ASN A 185 6.06 -0.05 19.96
N ASN A 186 6.26 1.21 20.37
CA ASN A 186 6.65 1.57 21.72
C ASN A 186 5.43 2.06 22.51
N LEU A 187 4.94 1.22 23.43
CA LEU A 187 3.83 1.55 24.33
C LEU A 187 4.26 2.37 25.56
N ALA A 188 5.56 2.54 25.79
CA ALA A 188 6.11 3.20 26.99
C ALA A 188 6.11 4.75 26.91
N ASP A 189 5.88 5.33 25.72
CA ASP A 189 5.98 6.78 25.50
C ASP A 189 4.73 7.59 25.95
N ASN A 190 3.88 7.06 26.84
CA ASN A 190 2.76 7.79 27.44
C ASN A 190 3.18 8.99 28.33
N VAL A 191 4.46 9.36 28.36
CA VAL A 191 5.01 10.47 29.12
C VAL A 191 5.58 11.52 28.17
N TYR A 192 4.75 12.10 27.31
CA TYR A 192 5.03 13.43 26.77
C TYR A 192 4.24 14.45 27.59
N THR A 193 4.82 14.90 28.70
CA THR A 193 4.40 16.14 29.34
C THR A 193 5.01 17.29 28.53
N PRO A 194 4.20 18.08 27.80
CA PRO A 194 4.72 19.32 27.23
C PRO A 194 5.26 20.17 28.38
N LYS A 195 6.53 20.57 28.28
CA LYS A 195 7.10 21.65 29.11
C LYS A 195 6.73 22.99 28.51
#